data_AF-A0A4Q3YFA4-F1
#
_entry.id   AF-A0A4Q3YFA4-F1
#
_cell.length_a   1.000
_cell.length_b   1.000
_cell.length_c   1.000
_cell.angle_alpha   90.00
_cell.angle_beta   90.00
_cell.angle_gamma   90.00
#
_symmetry.space_group_name_H-M   'P 1'
#
loop_
_entity.id
_entity.type
_entity.pdbx_description
1 polymer ?
#
loop_
_entity_poly.entity_id
_entity_poly.type
_entity_poly.pdbx_seq_one_letter_code
_entity_poly.pdbx_strand_id
1 'polypeptide(L)'
;VFGLPAEDGAERLVHAVVDEALGPILGWQSEDTDTEARVANLVEASMPRISEFEATFKAALKLSLEQWAERQAGTLGAEPPFKRGHRVDLLQQAIAPLRTTLPEPQFKRLAQALSLTYGLEVLIVLKDIWGLAFEETRDVALWAANALVRAAVAEADPRTQGNI
;
A
#
# COMPACT_ATOMS: atom_id res chain seq x y z
N VAL A 1 -3.86 -39.63 -14.10
CA VAL A 1 -3.95 -38.21 -14.53
C VAL A 1 -4.51 -37.45 -13.34
N PHE A 2 -3.64 -36.88 -12.50
CA PHE A 2 -4.07 -36.08 -11.37
C PHE A 2 -4.62 -34.76 -11.92
N GLY A 3 -5.93 -34.57 -11.81
CA GLY A 3 -6.52 -33.26 -12.00
C GLY A 3 -6.01 -32.37 -10.88
N LEU A 4 -5.23 -31.34 -11.22
CA LEU A 4 -5.03 -30.22 -10.31
C LEU A 4 -6.43 -29.71 -9.92
N PRO A 5 -6.74 -29.54 -8.63
CA PRO A 5 -8.02 -28.98 -8.24
C PRO A 5 -8.19 -27.63 -8.94
N ALA A 6 -9.39 -27.34 -9.44
CA ALA A 6 -9.66 -26.12 -10.20
C ALA A 6 -9.31 -24.83 -9.44
N GLU A 7 -9.22 -24.91 -8.11
CA GLU A 7 -8.84 -23.84 -7.18
C GLU A 7 -7.36 -23.41 -7.37
N ASP A 8 -6.41 -24.35 -7.52
CA ASP A 8 -4.99 -24.07 -7.82
C ASP A 8 -4.82 -23.25 -9.12
N GLY A 9 -5.74 -23.42 -10.08
CA GLY A 9 -5.73 -22.70 -11.34
C GLY A 9 -6.12 -21.24 -11.20
N ALA A 10 -7.13 -20.96 -10.37
CA ALA A 10 -7.65 -19.63 -10.13
C ALA A 10 -6.65 -18.78 -9.32
N GLU A 11 -6.02 -19.35 -8.30
CA GLU A 11 -5.03 -18.64 -7.48
C GLU A 11 -3.80 -18.24 -8.30
N ARG A 12 -3.26 -19.16 -9.12
CA ARG A 12 -2.12 -18.85 -10.00
C ARG A 12 -2.45 -17.76 -11.00
N LEU A 13 -3.68 -17.73 -11.51
CA LEU A 13 -4.14 -16.67 -12.40
C LEU A 13 -4.20 -15.32 -11.66
N VAL A 14 -4.76 -15.29 -10.45
CA VAL A 14 -4.78 -14.09 -9.61
C VAL A 14 -3.36 -13.58 -9.34
N HIS A 15 -2.42 -14.46 -9.01
CA HIS A 15 -1.01 -14.10 -8.84
C HIS A 15 -0.40 -13.48 -10.10
N ALA A 16 -0.53 -14.13 -11.25
CA ALA A 16 0.04 -13.65 -12.50
C ALA A 16 -0.52 -12.27 -12.91
N VAL A 17 -1.83 -12.06 -12.75
CA VAL A 17 -2.47 -10.78 -13.10
C VAL A 17 -2.09 -9.69 -12.09
N VAL A 18 -1.90 -10.02 -10.81
CA VAL A 18 -1.39 -9.07 -9.81
C VAL A 18 0.04 -8.64 -10.15
N ASP A 19 0.93 -9.56 -10.53
CA ASP A 19 2.30 -9.23 -10.89
C ASP A 19 2.36 -8.28 -12.10
N GLU A 20 1.53 -8.55 -13.13
CA GLU A 20 1.37 -7.67 -14.29
C GLU A 20 0.80 -6.29 -13.90
N ALA A 21 -0.21 -6.26 -13.04
CA ALA A 21 -0.81 -5.02 -12.54
C ALA A 21 0.20 -4.19 -11.74
N LEU A 22 1.08 -4.83 -10.98
CA LEU A 22 2.08 -4.16 -10.15
C LEU A 22 3.32 -3.72 -10.92
N GLY A 23 3.70 -4.40 -12.01
CA GLY A 23 4.98 -4.23 -12.71
C GLY A 23 5.47 -2.77 -12.83
N PRO A 24 4.68 -1.85 -13.44
CA PRO A 24 5.07 -0.44 -13.57
C PRO A 24 5.21 0.31 -12.24
N ILE A 25 4.43 -0.07 -11.22
CA ILE A 25 4.48 0.54 -9.89
C ILE A 25 5.75 0.11 -9.16
N LEU A 26 6.20 -1.14 -9.34
CA LEU A 26 7.38 -1.69 -8.65
C LEU A 26 8.70 -1.02 -9.07
N GLY A 27 8.74 -0.47 -10.29
CA GLY A 27 9.88 0.29 -10.79
C GLY A 27 9.86 1.77 -10.44
N TRP A 28 8.88 2.23 -9.64
CA TRP A 28 8.74 3.65 -9.32
C TRP A 28 9.98 4.21 -8.62
N GLN A 29 10.40 5.40 -9.06
CA GLN A 29 11.49 6.17 -8.49
C GLN A 29 11.14 7.66 -8.60
N SER A 30 11.77 8.48 -7.77
CA SER A 30 11.64 9.94 -7.83
C SER A 30 12.99 10.60 -7.62
N GLU A 31 13.26 11.64 -8.41
CA GLU A 31 14.43 12.52 -8.30
C GLU A 31 14.20 13.72 -7.37
N ASP A 32 12.95 13.92 -6.90
CA ASP A 32 12.62 15.04 -6.03
C ASP A 32 13.24 14.87 -4.65
N THR A 33 13.63 15.98 -4.02
CA THR A 33 14.15 16.01 -2.65
C THR A 33 13.06 16.32 -1.63
N ASP A 34 11.95 16.95 -2.05
CA ASP A 34 10.82 17.22 -1.18
C ASP A 34 10.00 15.95 -0.92
N THR A 35 9.76 15.65 0.35
CA THR A 35 9.10 14.38 0.71
C THR A 35 7.61 14.39 0.40
N GLU A 36 6.92 15.54 0.57
CA GLU A 36 5.50 15.65 0.21
C GLU A 36 5.32 15.45 -1.30
N ALA A 37 6.19 16.06 -2.12
CA ALA A 37 6.20 15.87 -3.57
C ALA A 37 6.49 14.42 -3.98
N ARG A 38 7.45 13.74 -3.34
CA ARG A 38 7.72 12.30 -3.61
C ARG A 38 6.53 11.41 -3.28
N VAL A 39 5.87 11.64 -2.16
CA VAL A 39 4.67 10.88 -1.75
C VAL A 39 3.52 11.14 -2.71
N ALA A 40 3.30 12.40 -3.09
CA ALA A 40 2.28 12.76 -4.07
C ALA A 40 2.54 12.09 -5.43
N ASN A 41 3.78 12.15 -5.91
CA ASN A 41 4.18 11.51 -7.16
C ASN A 41 3.98 9.99 -7.14
N LEU A 42 4.27 9.32 -6.02
CA LEU A 42 3.99 7.88 -5.88
C LEU A 42 2.48 7.60 -6.02
N VAL A 43 1.63 8.38 -5.36
CA VAL A 43 0.17 8.21 -5.42
C VAL A 43 -0.33 8.47 -6.85
N GLU A 44 0.09 9.57 -7.48
CA GLU A 44 -0.28 9.92 -8.84
C GLU A 44 0.16 8.88 -9.87
N ALA A 45 1.36 8.32 -9.71
CA ALA A 45 1.89 7.31 -10.63
C ALA A 45 1.22 5.94 -10.49
N SER A 46 0.72 5.60 -9.29
CA SER A 46 0.25 4.24 -8.98
C SER A 46 -1.27 4.11 -8.92
N MET A 47 -1.97 5.12 -8.36
CA MET A 47 -3.40 5.03 -8.05
C MET A 47 -4.29 4.84 -9.29
N PRO A 48 -4.03 5.48 -10.46
CA PRO A 48 -4.79 5.20 -11.68
C PRO A 48 -4.71 3.72 -12.08
N ARG A 49 -3.53 3.12 -12.00
CA ARG A 49 -3.32 1.70 -12.32
C ARG A 49 -3.96 0.79 -11.26
N ILE A 50 -3.90 1.16 -9.98
CA ILE A 50 -4.62 0.43 -8.93
C ILE A 50 -6.14 0.47 -9.19
N SER A 51 -6.68 1.60 -9.64
CA SER A 51 -8.10 1.72 -10.00
C SER A 51 -8.45 0.98 -11.30
N GLU A 52 -7.55 0.93 -12.28
CA GLU A 52 -7.73 0.17 -13.53
C GLU A 52 -7.84 -1.33 -13.24
N PHE A 53 -6.98 -1.85 -12.35
CA PHE A 53 -6.94 -3.25 -11.94
C PHE A 53 -7.70 -3.52 -10.63
N GLU A 54 -8.65 -2.67 -10.26
CA GLU A 54 -9.32 -2.71 -8.96
C GLU A 54 -10.00 -4.06 -8.68
N ALA A 55 -10.69 -4.63 -9.67
CA ALA A 55 -11.35 -5.93 -9.56
C ALA A 55 -10.34 -7.06 -9.29
N THR A 56 -9.19 -7.05 -9.97
CA THR A 56 -8.10 -8.00 -9.76
C THR A 56 -7.55 -7.89 -8.34
N PHE A 57 -7.26 -6.67 -7.89
CA PHE A 57 -6.73 -6.45 -6.55
C PHE A 57 -7.75 -6.82 -5.46
N LYS A 58 -9.05 -6.58 -5.66
CA LYS A 58 -10.13 -7.04 -4.76
C LYS A 58 -10.20 -8.58 -4.71
N ALA A 59 -10.07 -9.26 -5.84
CA ALA A 59 -10.01 -10.72 -5.89
C ALA A 59 -8.78 -11.26 -5.12
N ALA A 60 -7.61 -10.64 -5.31
CA ALA A 60 -6.40 -10.98 -4.57
C ALA A 60 -6.54 -10.75 -3.06
N LEU A 61 -7.16 -9.63 -2.66
CA LEU A 61 -7.47 -9.35 -1.25
C LEU A 61 -8.40 -10.41 -0.66
N LYS A 62 -9.49 -10.75 -1.37
CA LYS A 62 -10.42 -11.80 -0.96
C LYS A 62 -9.70 -13.13 -0.73
N LEU A 63 -8.92 -13.59 -1.70
CA LEU A 63 -8.12 -14.81 -1.59
C LEU A 63 -7.21 -14.77 -0.35
N SER A 64 -6.56 -13.63 -0.14
CA SER A 64 -5.66 -13.46 1.00
C SER A 64 -6.37 -13.48 2.36
N LEU A 65 -7.63 -13.03 2.43
CA LEU A 65 -8.48 -13.13 3.62
C LEU A 65 -9.00 -14.55 3.84
N GLU A 66 -9.32 -15.29 2.77
CA GLU A 66 -9.72 -16.70 2.82
C GLU A 66 -8.57 -17.58 3.36
N GLN A 67 -7.37 -17.45 2.79
CA GLN A 67 -6.18 -18.15 3.28
C GLN A 67 -5.83 -17.79 4.74
N TRP A 68 -6.11 -16.55 5.17
CA TRP A 68 -5.95 -16.17 6.58
C TRP A 68 -6.95 -16.91 7.46
N ALA A 69 -8.23 -16.96 7.07
CA ALA A 69 -9.28 -17.63 7.83
C ALA A 69 -9.02 -19.14 7.95
N GLU A 70 -8.63 -19.80 6.87
CA GLU A 70 -8.26 -21.22 6.86
C GLU A 70 -7.04 -21.50 7.74
N ARG A 71 -6.05 -20.60 7.75
CA ARG A 71 -4.91 -20.70 8.66
C ARG A 71 -5.35 -20.62 10.11
N GLN A 72 -6.29 -19.73 10.45
CA GLN A 72 -6.84 -19.65 11.81
C GLN A 72 -7.64 -20.91 12.18
N ALA A 73 -8.34 -21.51 11.22
CA ALA A 73 -9.09 -22.75 11.41
C ALA A 73 -8.20 -24.02 11.44
N GLY A 74 -6.92 -23.91 11.10
CA GLY A 74 -6.01 -25.05 10.98
C GLY A 74 -6.30 -25.94 9.76
N THR A 75 -7.03 -25.41 8.77
CA THR A 75 -7.45 -26.14 7.56
C THR A 75 -6.64 -25.76 6.32
N LEU A 76 -5.77 -24.75 6.41
CA LEU A 76 -4.94 -24.33 5.29
C LEU A 76 -4.01 -25.47 4.85
N GLY A 77 -4.01 -25.75 3.55
CA GLY A 77 -3.10 -26.70 2.93
C GLY A 77 -1.64 -26.26 2.93
N ALA A 78 -0.83 -26.90 2.09
CA ALA A 78 0.60 -26.61 1.94
C ALA A 78 0.89 -25.39 1.02
N GLU A 79 -0.13 -24.60 0.69
CA GLU A 79 -0.02 -23.49 -0.25
C GLU A 79 0.85 -22.35 0.30
N PRO A 80 1.71 -21.77 -0.55
CA PRO A 80 2.52 -20.63 -0.15
C PRO A 80 1.63 -19.42 0.14
N PRO A 81 1.92 -18.64 1.19
CA PRO A 81 1.15 -17.44 1.49
C PRO A 81 1.25 -16.43 0.34
N PHE A 82 0.13 -15.80 0.01
CA PHE A 82 0.12 -14.66 -0.91
C PHE A 82 1.11 -13.59 -0.43
N LYS A 83 2.19 -13.34 -1.19
CA LYS A 83 3.28 -12.45 -0.78
C LYS A 83 2.82 -11.00 -0.70
N ARG A 84 3.13 -10.35 0.42
CA ARG A 84 2.88 -8.93 0.70
C ARG A 84 4.24 -8.29 1.02
N GLY A 85 4.68 -7.29 0.27
CA GLY A 85 5.99 -6.65 0.52
C GLY A 85 6.23 -5.36 -0.24
N HIS A 86 5.78 -5.29 -1.50
CA HIS A 86 6.05 -4.15 -2.37
C HIS A 86 5.60 -2.79 -1.83
N ARG A 87 4.46 -2.75 -1.14
CA ARG A 87 3.94 -1.51 -0.53
C ARG A 87 4.92 -0.91 0.48
N VAL A 88 5.52 -1.76 1.32
CA VAL A 88 6.41 -1.30 2.39
C VAL A 88 7.66 -0.66 1.77
N ASP A 89 8.24 -1.30 0.77
CA ASP A 89 9.44 -0.82 0.09
C ASP A 89 9.17 0.50 -0.65
N LEU A 90 8.06 0.58 -1.40
CA LEU A 90 7.66 1.80 -2.12
C LEU A 90 7.47 3.00 -1.17
N LEU A 91 6.76 2.79 -0.06
CA LEU A 91 6.52 3.85 0.90
C LEU A 91 7.81 4.29 1.59
N GLN A 92 8.68 3.36 1.98
CA GLN A 92 9.99 3.71 2.52
C GLN A 92 10.88 4.46 1.51
N GLN A 93 10.80 4.13 0.22
CA GLN A 93 11.49 4.86 -0.84
C GLN A 93 10.91 6.27 -1.07
N ALA A 94 9.59 6.43 -0.94
CA ALA A 94 8.95 7.73 -1.07
C ALA A 94 9.41 8.70 0.03
N ILE A 95 9.50 8.22 1.28
CA ILE A 95 9.95 9.04 2.41
C ILE A 95 11.47 9.00 2.64
N ALA A 96 12.26 8.37 1.74
CA ALA A 96 13.69 8.18 1.93
C ALA A 96 14.50 9.45 2.32
N PRO A 97 14.19 10.67 1.82
CA PRO A 97 14.89 11.88 2.26
C PRO A 97 14.84 12.13 3.77
N LEU A 98 13.74 11.72 4.42
CA LEU A 98 13.54 11.88 5.87
C LEU A 98 14.41 10.96 6.72
N ARG A 99 15.17 10.02 6.13
CA ARG A 99 16.13 9.21 6.90
C ARG A 99 17.24 10.04 7.54
N THR A 100 17.51 11.23 6.99
CA THR A 100 18.53 12.13 7.54
C THR A 100 18.00 13.01 8.68
N THR A 101 16.67 13.13 8.82
CA THR A 101 16.03 14.04 9.77
C THR A 101 15.22 13.32 10.85
N LEU A 102 14.65 12.15 10.56
CA LEU A 102 13.83 11.38 11.50
C LEU A 102 14.65 10.28 12.18
N PRO A 103 14.50 10.08 13.50
CA PRO A 103 14.92 8.86 14.17
C PRO A 103 14.24 7.62 13.56
N GLU A 104 14.96 6.50 13.51
CA GLU A 104 14.48 5.25 12.90
C GLU A 104 13.08 4.80 13.38
N PRO A 105 12.71 4.89 14.68
CA PRO A 105 11.35 4.56 15.12
C PRO A 105 10.27 5.47 14.51
N GLN A 106 10.56 6.77 14.37
CA GLN A 106 9.63 7.74 13.79
C GLN A 106 9.49 7.52 12.28
N PHE A 107 10.61 7.25 11.58
CA PHE A 107 10.62 6.90 10.17
C PHE A 107 9.75 5.66 9.89
N LYS A 108 9.92 4.59 10.68
CA LYS A 108 9.11 3.37 10.55
C LYS A 108 7.62 3.63 10.81
N ARG A 109 7.31 4.41 11.86
CA ARG A 109 5.92 4.78 12.16
C ARG A 109 5.28 5.58 11.01
N LEU A 110 6.02 6.50 10.39
CA LEU A 110 5.52 7.23 9.22
C LEU A 110 5.24 6.29 8.04
N ALA A 111 6.16 5.38 7.70
CA ALA A 111 5.93 4.40 6.63
C ALA A 111 4.70 3.50 6.90
N GLN A 112 4.51 3.08 8.15
CA GLN A 112 3.32 2.33 8.57
C GLN A 112 2.04 3.16 8.43
N ALA A 113 2.05 4.41 8.89
CA ALA A 113 0.89 5.30 8.80
C ALA A 113 0.51 5.61 7.34
N LEU A 114 1.49 5.86 6.47
CA LEU A 114 1.26 6.06 5.03
C LEU A 114 0.66 4.82 4.35
N SER A 115 0.84 3.62 4.92
CA SER A 115 0.19 2.41 4.40
C SER A 115 -1.33 2.44 4.56
N LEU A 116 -1.86 3.29 5.45
CA LEU A 116 -3.30 3.51 5.63
C LEU A 116 -3.89 4.44 4.55
N THR A 117 -3.04 5.23 3.89
CA THR A 117 -3.41 6.20 2.85
C THR A 117 -2.95 5.76 1.47
N TYR A 118 -2.46 4.52 1.31
CA TYR A 118 -1.94 4.01 0.04
C TYR A 118 -2.34 2.56 -0.22
N GLY A 119 -2.79 2.28 -1.44
CA GLY A 119 -3.15 0.95 -1.92
C GLY A 119 -4.64 0.77 -2.20
N LEU A 120 -5.03 -0.48 -2.44
CA LEU A 120 -6.41 -0.85 -2.75
C LEU A 120 -7.38 -0.48 -1.62
N GLU A 121 -6.96 -0.66 -0.38
CA GLU A 121 -7.78 -0.51 0.82
C GLU A 121 -8.32 0.91 0.95
N VAL A 122 -7.56 1.90 0.45
CA VAL A 122 -8.02 3.29 0.37
C VAL A 122 -9.19 3.43 -0.59
N LEU A 123 -9.12 2.76 -1.75
CA LEU A 123 -10.22 2.75 -2.72
C LEU A 123 -11.46 2.06 -2.11
N ILE A 124 -11.28 0.96 -1.38
CA ILE A 124 -12.38 0.29 -0.69
C ILE A 124 -13.06 1.24 0.30
N VAL A 125 -12.28 1.92 1.16
CA VAL A 125 -12.86 2.83 2.15
C VAL A 125 -13.53 4.03 1.47
N LEU A 126 -12.83 4.72 0.57
CA LEU A 126 -13.32 6.00 0.04
C LEU A 126 -14.33 5.83 -1.11
N LYS A 127 -14.18 4.85 -1.98
CA LYS A 127 -15.13 4.60 -3.08
C LYS A 127 -16.29 3.72 -2.61
N ASP A 128 -16.02 2.56 -2.01
CA ASP A 128 -17.09 1.58 -1.73
C ASP A 128 -17.94 1.97 -0.51
N ILE A 129 -17.32 2.51 0.54
CA ILE A 129 -18.04 2.88 1.78
C ILE A 129 -18.57 4.32 1.72
N TRP A 130 -17.71 5.28 1.33
CA TRP A 130 -18.10 6.69 1.29
C TRP A 130 -18.72 7.14 -0.04
N GLY A 131 -18.57 6.38 -1.13
CA GLY A 131 -19.17 6.69 -2.42
C GLY A 131 -18.44 7.78 -3.23
N LEU A 132 -17.18 8.08 -2.92
CA LEU A 132 -16.41 9.12 -3.59
C LEU A 132 -16.06 8.74 -5.04
N ALA A 133 -15.97 9.73 -5.92
CA ALA A 133 -15.36 9.55 -7.23
C ALA A 133 -13.84 9.33 -7.11
N PHE A 134 -13.21 8.88 -8.21
CA PHE A 134 -11.77 8.61 -8.22
C PHE A 134 -10.93 9.85 -7.87
N GLU A 135 -11.26 10.99 -8.46
CA GLU A 135 -10.53 12.26 -8.22
C GLU A 135 -10.64 12.68 -6.75
N GLU A 136 -11.84 12.64 -6.16
CA GLU A 136 -12.06 12.95 -4.74
C GLU A 136 -11.33 11.96 -3.81
N THR A 137 -11.32 10.68 -4.17
CA THR A 137 -10.57 9.63 -3.46
C THR A 137 -9.08 9.94 -3.44
N ARG A 138 -8.52 10.32 -4.59
CA ARG A 138 -7.10 10.70 -4.72
C ARG A 138 -6.80 11.92 -3.86
N ASP A 139 -7.64 12.96 -3.93
CA ASP A 139 -7.41 14.22 -3.23
C ASP A 139 -7.44 14.02 -1.69
N VAL A 140 -8.38 13.22 -1.17
CA VAL A 140 -8.44 12.86 0.25
C VAL A 140 -7.22 12.04 0.68
N ALA A 141 -6.81 11.06 -0.14
CA ALA A 141 -5.64 10.23 0.15
C ALA A 141 -4.34 11.06 0.21
N LEU A 142 -4.15 11.97 -0.75
CA LEU A 142 -3.02 12.89 -0.80
C LEU A 142 -3.01 13.85 0.39
N TRP A 143 -4.16 14.44 0.72
CA TRP A 143 -4.28 15.32 1.87
C TRP A 143 -3.89 14.61 3.18
N ALA A 144 -4.39 13.38 3.38
CA ALA A 144 -4.08 12.58 4.56
C ALA A 144 -2.59 12.20 4.61
N ALA A 145 -2.03 11.74 3.48
CA ALA A 145 -0.62 11.37 3.38
C ALA A 145 0.31 12.55 3.72
N ASN A 146 0.04 13.73 3.14
CA ASN A 146 0.81 14.93 3.41
C ASN A 146 0.66 15.42 4.86
N ALA A 147 -0.52 15.28 5.45
CA ALA A 147 -0.72 15.57 6.87
C ALA A 147 0.14 14.68 7.78
N LEU A 148 0.27 13.39 7.45
CA LEU A 148 1.13 12.46 8.18
C LEU A 148 2.62 12.82 8.05
N VAL A 149 3.07 13.19 6.85
CA VAL A 149 4.46 13.65 6.62
C VAL A 149 4.75 14.90 7.45
N ARG A 150 3.89 15.92 7.39
CA ARG A 150 4.06 17.14 8.18
C ARG A 150 4.06 16.88 9.68
N ALA A 151 3.18 16.01 10.17
CA ALA A 151 3.15 15.63 11.58
C ALA A 151 4.46 14.97 12.02
N ALA A 152 4.98 14.01 11.25
CA ALA A 152 6.24 13.34 11.55
C ALA A 152 7.43 14.32 11.57
N VAL A 153 7.48 15.27 10.63
CA VAL A 153 8.54 16.30 10.60
C VAL A 153 8.43 17.25 11.80
N ALA A 154 7.22 17.69 12.15
CA ALA A 154 7.00 18.61 13.28
C ALA A 154 7.34 17.97 14.63
N GLU A 155 7.04 16.68 14.82
CA GLU A 155 7.40 15.93 16.02
C GLU A 155 8.91 15.67 16.14
N ALA A 156 9.64 15.64 15.02
CA ALA A 156 11.08 15.51 15.01
C ALA A 156 11.82 16.81 15.35
N ASP A 157 11.14 17.97 15.29
CA ASP A 157 11.73 19.24 15.70
C ASP A 157 12.06 19.22 17.21
N PRO A 158 13.33 19.44 17.60
CA PRO A 158 13.75 19.47 18.99
C PRO A 158 12.94 20.45 19.86
N ARG A 159 12.39 21.51 19.26
CA ARG A 159 11.54 22.50 19.95
C ARG A 159 10.18 21.95 20.37
N THR A 160 9.69 20.90 19.71
CA THR A 160 8.43 20.23 20.00
C THR A 160 8.61 19.13 21.05
N GLN A 161 9.77 18.48 21.10
CA GLN A 161 10.08 17.37 22.02
C GLN A 161 10.38 17.80 23.46
N GLY A 162 10.65 19.08 23.71
CA GLY A 162 10.91 19.63 25.06
C GLY A 162 9.65 19.99 25.87
N ASN A 163 8.44 19.72 25.35
CA ASN A 163 7.18 20.15 25.93
C ASN A 163 6.25 19.00 26.35
N ILE A 164 6.79 17.78 26.52
CA ILE A 164 6.06 16.59 26.98
C ILE A 164 6.72 16.01 28.23
#